data_AF-A0A813LRG0-F1
#
_entry.id   AF-A0A813LRG0-F1
#
_cell.length_a   1.000
_cell.length_b   1.000
_cell.length_c   1.000
_cell.angle_alpha   90.00
_cell.angle_beta   90.00
_cell.angle_gamma   90.00
#
_symmetry.space_group_name_H-M   'P 1'
#
loop_
_entity.id
_entity.type
_entity.pdbx_description
1 polymer ?
#
loop_
_entity_poly.entity_id
_entity_poly.type
_entity_poly.pdbx_seq_one_letter_code
_entity_poly.pdbx_strand_id
1 'polypeptide(L)'
;MSCDTGSLRRGARVRISGLQARPELNEVVGRLLRFVPEKDRWAVQLESSDGSAPSESVLIRPGNLRCEGGALDAPPVFARSLTLAGRSVQLFGIQSYAGSKGGDEIFENVDELRPGVVVMESFAADDVSIDPGDSVPYRRLLSGQGLDRALDNMESSDFRQAWSAESIAVLAALRVGAEVRLGDRLHVTSFDRLIARHGLDELRHALIDATESLATWLEERQAAGGASVAVTLQDLPQNMICPLFKELSSERHLLMAHFVRLAVEEGHNVAVVIGAEHIGPVADLLLQDPPQQVHVQELLQEGAASEEPWQAELEKRAAVSAFLSSTCTFPSELVLPSKEQLLPEAGDFVAKVLPKYRTAFAGRLAEAVGGDQQALSSRLGRAPRARGLHELLEFCIKES
;
A
#
# COMPACT_ATOMS: atom_id res chain seq x y z
N MET A 1 -28.17 19.84 5.30
CA MET A 1 -27.20 18.83 5.76
C MET A 1 -26.11 19.57 6.52
N SER A 2 -26.17 19.53 7.86
CA SER A 2 -25.17 20.16 8.73
C SER A 2 -24.07 19.13 8.96
N CYS A 3 -22.88 19.37 8.44
CA CYS A 3 -21.72 18.51 8.69
C CYS A 3 -21.20 18.79 10.09
N ASP A 4 -21.19 17.75 10.92
CA ASP A 4 -20.85 17.78 12.33
C ASP A 4 -19.37 18.15 12.56
N THR A 5 -19.08 18.85 13.65
CA THR A 5 -17.73 19.26 14.08
C THR A 5 -16.78 18.08 14.37
N GLY A 6 -17.28 16.84 14.36
CA GLY A 6 -16.51 15.61 14.55
C GLY A 6 -15.61 15.18 13.38
N SER A 7 -15.45 16.00 12.33
CA SER A 7 -14.72 15.61 11.11
C SER A 7 -13.33 16.27 10.92
N LEU A 8 -12.90 17.16 11.83
CA LEU A 8 -11.59 17.81 11.74
C LEU A 8 -10.48 16.87 12.25
N ARG A 9 -9.61 16.42 11.36
CA ARG A 9 -8.43 15.59 11.67
C ARG A 9 -7.19 16.08 10.96
N ARG A 10 -6.00 15.79 11.50
CA ARG A 10 -4.73 16.05 10.81
C ARG A 10 -4.78 15.48 9.38
N GLY A 11 -4.30 16.26 8.42
CA GLY A 11 -4.34 15.98 7.00
C GLY A 11 -5.63 16.40 6.30
N ALA A 12 -6.75 16.65 7.00
CA ALA A 12 -8.01 17.00 6.33
C ALA A 12 -7.90 18.30 5.52
N ARG A 13 -8.50 18.29 4.32
CA ARG A 13 -8.69 19.49 3.50
C ARG A 13 -9.89 20.26 4.01
N VAL A 14 -9.68 21.53 4.30
CA VAL A 14 -10.64 22.40 4.96
C VAL A 14 -10.74 23.72 4.23
N ARG A 15 -11.93 24.27 4.19
CA ARG A 15 -12.18 25.65 3.79
C ARG A 15 -12.35 26.51 5.02
N ILE A 16 -11.61 27.60 5.07
CA ILE A 16 -11.71 28.59 6.14
C ILE A 16 -12.95 29.45 5.89
N SER A 17 -13.76 29.68 6.92
CA SER A 17 -14.95 30.55 6.82
C SER A 17 -15.23 31.24 8.15
N GLY A 18 -15.95 32.37 8.12
CA GLY A 18 -16.41 33.04 9.33
C GLY A 18 -15.32 33.78 10.13
N LEU A 19 -14.12 33.99 9.59
CA LEU A 19 -13.13 34.87 10.21
C LEU A 19 -13.56 36.33 10.09
N GLN A 20 -13.66 37.02 11.24
CA GLN A 20 -13.91 38.46 11.31
C GLN A 20 -12.62 39.28 11.27
N ALA A 21 -11.55 38.79 11.93
CA ALA A 21 -10.29 39.53 12.05
C ALA A 21 -9.41 39.46 10.80
N ARG A 22 -9.57 38.42 9.97
CA ARG A 22 -8.83 38.17 8.72
C ARG A 22 -9.79 37.69 7.63
N PRO A 23 -10.71 38.54 7.16
CA PRO A 23 -11.72 38.14 6.19
C PRO A 23 -11.12 37.70 4.84
N GLU A 24 -9.90 38.11 4.53
CA GLU A 24 -9.15 37.70 3.33
C GLU A 24 -8.82 36.21 3.29
N LEU A 25 -8.86 35.53 4.44
CA LEU A 25 -8.65 34.09 4.54
C LEU A 25 -9.96 33.30 4.41
N ASN A 26 -11.12 33.96 4.39
CA ASN A 26 -12.38 33.25 4.16
C ASN A 26 -12.43 32.72 2.73
N GLU A 27 -13.04 31.54 2.57
CA GLU A 27 -13.08 30.74 1.34
C GLU A 27 -11.72 30.20 0.87
N VAL A 28 -10.62 30.51 1.55
CA VAL A 28 -9.31 29.90 1.27
C VAL A 28 -9.30 28.45 1.75
N VAL A 29 -8.78 27.58 0.90
CA VAL A 29 -8.62 26.15 1.19
C VAL A 29 -7.23 25.90 1.77
N GLY A 30 -7.17 25.00 2.74
CA GLY A 30 -5.93 24.58 3.36
C GLY A 30 -6.03 23.18 3.92
N ARG A 31 -4.94 22.74 4.53
CA ARG A 31 -4.78 21.40 5.07
C ARG A 31 -4.41 21.46 6.55
N LEU A 32 -5.09 20.67 7.36
CA LEU A 32 -4.83 20.61 8.80
C LEU A 32 -3.48 19.95 9.09
N LEU A 33 -2.54 20.65 9.71
CA LEU A 33 -1.23 20.10 10.08
C LEU A 33 -1.26 19.43 11.45
N ARG A 34 -1.75 20.14 12.46
CA ARG A 34 -1.85 19.64 13.85
C ARG A 34 -2.80 20.51 14.66
N PHE A 35 -3.35 19.95 15.73
CA PHE A 35 -4.08 20.70 16.72
C PHE A 35 -3.11 21.29 17.76
N VAL A 36 -3.37 22.51 18.23
CA VAL A 36 -2.57 23.23 19.23
C VAL A 36 -3.45 23.40 20.48
N PRO A 37 -3.39 22.47 21.45
CA PRO A 37 -4.32 22.43 22.57
C PRO A 37 -4.30 23.70 23.42
N GLU A 38 -3.14 24.33 23.59
CA GLU A 38 -2.97 25.54 24.42
C GLU A 38 -3.72 26.74 23.85
N LYS A 39 -4.01 26.73 22.54
CA LYS A 39 -4.67 27.82 21.82
C LYS A 39 -6.07 27.46 21.33
N ASP A 40 -6.49 26.20 21.52
CA ASP A 40 -7.73 25.63 20.98
C ASP A 40 -7.90 25.94 19.48
N ARG A 41 -6.83 25.67 18.72
CA ARG A 41 -6.74 26.03 17.30
C ARG A 41 -6.01 24.96 16.51
N TRP A 42 -6.40 24.81 15.25
CA TRP A 42 -5.68 24.03 14.27
C TRP A 42 -4.64 24.89 13.56
N ALA A 43 -3.43 24.34 13.39
CA ALA A 43 -2.48 24.85 12.41
C ALA A 43 -2.93 24.39 11.02
N VAL A 44 -3.19 25.34 10.12
CA VAL A 44 -3.66 25.11 8.76
C VAL A 44 -2.60 25.60 7.77
N GLN A 45 -2.12 24.72 6.90
CA GLN A 45 -1.28 25.07 5.77
C GLN A 45 -2.17 25.48 4.61
N LEU A 46 -2.05 26.73 4.14
CA LEU A 46 -2.87 27.22 3.03
C LEU A 46 -2.36 26.64 1.70
N GLU A 47 -3.29 26.22 0.83
CA GLU A 47 -2.96 25.79 -0.53
C GLU A 47 -2.69 27.04 -1.39
N SER A 48 -1.56 27.09 -2.09
CA SER A 48 -1.27 28.19 -3.02
C SER A 48 -1.99 27.96 -4.35
N SER A 49 -2.60 29.00 -4.91
CA SER A 49 -3.29 28.95 -6.20
C SER A 49 -2.33 28.86 -7.40
N ASP A 50 -1.03 29.10 -7.21
CA ASP A 50 -0.01 29.18 -8.26
C ASP A 50 1.03 28.04 -8.21
N GLY A 51 0.85 27.05 -7.33
CA GLY A 51 1.78 25.93 -7.18
C GLY A 51 3.13 26.30 -6.55
N SER A 52 3.29 27.50 -6.01
CA SER A 52 4.48 27.88 -5.23
C SER A 52 4.55 27.12 -3.90
N ALA A 53 5.74 27.14 -3.27
CA ALA A 53 6.01 26.43 -2.03
C ALA A 53 4.95 26.74 -0.96
N PRO A 54 4.57 25.75 -0.12
CA PRO A 54 3.46 25.90 0.80
C PRO A 54 3.68 27.07 1.77
N SER A 55 2.63 27.89 1.93
CA SER A 55 2.65 29.09 2.78
C SER A 55 2.76 28.76 4.27
N GLU A 56 3.15 29.75 5.08
CA GLU A 56 3.18 29.66 6.55
C GLU A 56 1.85 29.13 7.12
N SER A 57 1.94 28.32 8.17
CA SER A 57 0.76 27.76 8.83
C SER A 57 0.01 28.82 9.64
N VAL A 58 -1.30 28.93 9.47
CA VAL A 58 -2.18 29.85 10.21
C VAL A 58 -2.96 29.10 11.28
N LEU A 59 -3.13 29.70 12.47
CA LEU A 59 -3.88 29.11 13.58
C LEU A 59 -5.37 29.49 13.53
N ILE A 60 -6.22 28.55 13.17
CA ILE A 60 -7.67 28.74 12.97
C ILE A 60 -8.48 27.96 14.01
N ARG A 61 -9.54 28.59 14.53
CA ARG A 61 -10.46 27.91 15.47
C ARG A 61 -11.29 26.85 14.75
N PRO A 62 -11.62 25.71 15.38
CA PRO A 62 -12.46 24.66 14.80
C PRO A 62 -13.76 25.18 14.17
N GLY A 63 -14.46 26.10 14.84
CA GLY A 63 -15.73 26.66 14.34
C GLY A 63 -15.64 27.47 13.04
N ASN A 64 -14.42 27.82 12.61
CA ASN A 64 -14.15 28.57 11.38
C ASN A 64 -13.63 27.66 10.26
N LEU A 65 -13.69 26.34 10.44
CA LEU A 65 -13.22 25.35 9.48
C LEU A 65 -14.41 24.52 9.00
N ARG A 66 -14.51 24.35 7.69
CA ARG A 66 -15.48 23.45 7.06
C ARG A 66 -14.72 22.40 6.28
N CYS A 67 -15.00 21.13 6.51
CA CYS A 67 -14.42 20.06 5.70
C CYS A 67 -14.90 20.20 4.26
N GLU A 68 -13.97 20.19 3.32
CA GLU A 68 -14.31 20.21 1.89
C GLU A 68 -14.43 18.77 1.42
N GLY A 69 -15.68 18.29 1.31
CA GLY A 69 -16.02 16.92 0.94
C GLY A 69 -15.87 16.68 -0.55
N GLY A 70 -14.66 16.36 -1.00
CA GLY A 70 -14.45 15.50 -2.17
C GLY A 70 -14.15 14.10 -1.67
N ALA A 71 -15.09 13.15 -1.82
CA ALA A 71 -14.81 11.73 -1.52
C ALA A 71 -13.66 11.16 -2.37
N LEU A 72 -13.31 11.85 -3.47
CA LEU A 72 -12.21 11.51 -4.38
C LEU A 72 -10.88 12.21 -4.04
N ASP A 73 -10.89 13.25 -3.18
CA ASP A 73 -9.70 14.07 -2.83
C ASP A 73 -9.39 14.09 -1.33
N ALA A 74 -10.17 13.39 -0.50
CA ALA A 74 -9.83 13.18 0.90
C ALA A 74 -8.46 12.51 0.93
N PRO A 75 -7.44 13.13 1.55
CA PRO A 75 -6.13 12.51 1.57
C PRO A 75 -6.23 11.15 2.24
N PRO A 76 -5.47 10.16 1.75
CA PRO A 76 -5.48 8.82 2.31
C PRO A 76 -5.35 8.96 3.83
N VAL A 77 -6.29 8.35 4.55
CA VAL A 77 -6.23 8.30 6.02
C VAL A 77 -4.89 7.65 6.33
N PHE A 78 -3.93 8.43 6.80
CA PHE A 78 -2.59 7.91 7.04
C PHE A 78 -2.57 7.01 8.27
N ALA A 79 -3.48 7.25 9.22
CA ALA A 79 -3.64 6.38 10.37
C ALA A 79 -5.10 6.32 10.86
N ARG A 80 -5.51 5.16 11.37
CA ARG A 80 -6.81 4.95 12.01
C ARG A 80 -6.59 4.21 13.34
N SER A 81 -7.07 4.79 14.43
CA SER A 81 -7.01 4.17 15.76
C SER A 81 -8.36 3.58 16.14
N LEU A 82 -8.34 2.37 16.68
CA LEU A 82 -9.49 1.59 17.10
C LEU A 82 -9.24 1.01 18.51
N THR A 83 -10.32 0.62 19.18
CA THR A 83 -10.26 -0.17 20.41
C THR A 83 -10.99 -1.49 20.20
N LEU A 84 -10.30 -2.61 20.37
CA LEU A 84 -10.85 -3.96 20.24
C LEU A 84 -10.60 -4.74 21.52
N ALA A 85 -11.64 -5.28 22.14
CA ALA A 85 -11.54 -6.03 23.40
C ALA A 85 -10.71 -5.31 24.50
N GLY A 86 -10.80 -3.98 24.57
CA GLY A 86 -10.03 -3.16 25.52
C GLY A 86 -8.56 -2.94 25.16
N ARG A 87 -8.10 -3.40 23.99
CA ARG A 87 -6.76 -3.16 23.44
C ARG A 87 -6.77 -2.09 22.38
N SER A 88 -5.68 -1.34 22.28
CA SER A 88 -5.48 -0.34 21.25
C SER A 88 -4.98 -0.99 19.96
N VAL A 89 -5.64 -0.69 18.84
CA VAL A 89 -5.22 -1.10 17.50
C VAL A 89 -5.02 0.15 16.67
N GLN A 90 -3.84 0.29 16.06
CA GLN A 90 -3.52 1.42 15.21
C GLN A 90 -3.11 0.95 13.82
N LEU A 91 -3.87 1.36 12.81
CA LEU A 91 -3.60 1.07 11.41
C LEU A 91 -2.85 2.24 10.79
N PHE A 92 -1.78 1.97 10.07
CA PHE A 92 -0.91 2.92 9.37
C PHE A 92 -0.91 2.64 7.88
N GLY A 93 -1.09 3.69 7.10
CA GLY A 93 -1.33 3.65 5.66
C GLY A 93 -0.11 4.10 4.89
N ILE A 94 0.48 3.21 4.12
CA ILE A 94 1.60 3.52 3.23
C ILE A 94 1.03 3.87 1.85
N GLN A 95 1.37 5.05 1.34
CA GLN A 95 0.93 5.50 0.01
C GLN A 95 1.77 4.91 -1.14
N SER A 96 3.04 4.63 -0.86
CA SER A 96 3.97 4.02 -1.81
C SER A 96 5.03 3.25 -1.03
N TYR A 97 5.22 1.97 -1.36
CA TYR A 97 6.24 1.13 -0.72
C TYR A 97 7.67 1.64 -0.96
N ALA A 98 7.90 2.39 -2.04
CA ALA A 98 9.19 3.02 -2.34
C ALA A 98 9.31 4.46 -1.83
N GLY A 99 8.26 4.99 -1.19
CA GLY A 99 8.22 6.34 -0.66
C GLY A 99 8.79 6.43 0.75
N SER A 100 9.42 7.57 1.06
CA SER A 100 9.90 7.92 2.40
C SER A 100 8.84 8.59 3.29
N LYS A 101 7.71 8.99 2.70
CA LYS A 101 6.63 9.64 3.42
C LYS A 101 5.99 8.65 4.40
N GLY A 102 5.84 9.08 5.66
CA GLY A 102 5.21 8.29 6.70
C GLY A 102 6.17 7.60 7.66
N GLY A 103 7.48 7.58 7.38
CA GLY A 103 8.47 6.94 8.26
C GLY A 103 8.53 7.61 9.64
N ASP A 104 8.55 8.94 9.68
CA ASP A 104 8.52 9.71 10.93
C ASP A 104 7.25 9.40 11.74
N GLU A 105 6.08 9.46 11.10
CA GLU A 105 4.82 9.16 11.77
C GLU A 105 4.73 7.72 12.28
N ILE A 106 5.17 6.72 11.50
CA ILE A 106 5.19 5.32 11.94
C ILE A 106 6.10 5.17 13.16
N PHE A 107 7.30 5.76 13.13
CA PHE A 107 8.23 5.70 14.25
C PHE A 107 7.64 6.29 15.54
N GLU A 108 7.12 7.53 15.46
CA GLU A 108 6.53 8.22 16.61
C GLU A 108 5.35 7.44 17.20
N ASN A 109 4.44 6.95 16.35
CA ASN A 109 3.24 6.26 16.83
C ASN A 109 3.54 4.85 17.36
N VAL A 110 4.50 4.11 16.77
CA VAL A 110 4.91 2.81 17.31
C VAL A 110 5.61 3.00 18.67
N ASP A 111 6.43 4.04 18.83
CA ASP A 111 7.06 4.35 20.12
C ASP A 111 6.03 4.79 21.17
N GLU A 112 5.00 5.56 20.81
CA GLU A 112 3.91 5.95 21.72
C GLU A 112 3.01 4.75 22.09
N LEU A 113 2.57 3.96 21.10
CA LEU A 113 1.66 2.83 21.30
C LEU A 113 2.32 1.67 22.05
N ARG A 114 3.64 1.49 21.87
CA ARG A 114 4.42 0.34 22.37
C ARG A 114 3.70 -1.00 22.08
N PRO A 115 3.37 -1.29 20.80
CA PRO A 115 2.62 -2.49 20.46
C PRO A 115 3.38 -3.75 20.87
N GLY A 116 2.66 -4.80 21.23
CA GLY A 116 3.26 -6.13 21.40
C GLY A 116 3.50 -6.82 20.05
N VAL A 117 2.64 -6.51 19.08
CA VAL A 117 2.67 -7.08 17.73
C VAL A 117 2.51 -5.97 16.69
N VAL A 118 3.34 -6.02 15.65
CA VAL A 118 3.18 -5.23 14.42
C VAL A 118 2.82 -6.19 13.29
N VAL A 119 1.58 -6.10 12.80
CA VAL A 119 1.10 -6.88 11.67
C VAL A 119 1.42 -6.10 10.39
N MET A 120 2.20 -6.70 9.50
CA MET A 120 2.60 -6.06 8.25
C MET A 120 2.00 -6.76 7.05
N GLU A 121 1.56 -5.98 6.08
CA GLU A 121 0.98 -6.45 4.83
C GLU A 121 1.99 -7.12 3.88
N SER A 122 3.21 -6.61 3.87
CA SER A 122 4.29 -7.09 3.01
C SER A 122 5.62 -6.99 3.75
N PHE A 123 6.54 -7.87 3.37
CA PHE A 123 7.93 -7.82 3.81
C PHE A 123 8.88 -8.42 2.78
N ALA A 124 10.18 -8.21 3.01
CA ALA A 124 11.24 -9.01 2.41
C ALA A 124 11.88 -9.89 3.49
N ALA A 125 11.84 -11.21 3.32
CA ALA A 125 12.48 -12.18 4.20
C ALA A 125 13.37 -13.17 3.43
N ASP A 126 13.96 -12.70 2.31
CA ASP A 126 14.76 -13.48 1.38
C ASP A 126 14.13 -14.86 1.09
N ASP A 127 14.91 -15.94 1.21
CA ASP A 127 14.47 -17.32 0.96
C ASP A 127 13.73 -17.97 2.14
N VAL A 128 13.42 -17.22 3.20
CA VAL A 128 12.70 -17.77 4.36
C VAL A 128 11.21 -17.80 4.07
N SER A 129 10.67 -19.01 3.96
CA SER A 129 9.23 -19.24 3.96
C SER A 129 8.66 -18.92 5.33
N ILE A 130 7.70 -18.00 5.39
CA ILE A 130 6.96 -17.60 6.58
C ILE A 130 5.47 -17.69 6.25
N ASP A 131 4.73 -18.40 7.09
CA ASP A 131 3.28 -18.53 6.92
C ASP A 131 2.54 -17.26 7.40
N PRO A 132 1.36 -16.95 6.85
CA PRO A 132 0.55 -15.84 7.35
C PRO A 132 0.21 -16.02 8.83
N GLY A 133 0.35 -14.94 9.59
CA GLY A 133 0.20 -14.92 11.05
C GLY A 133 1.48 -15.22 11.81
N ASP A 134 2.48 -15.85 11.18
CA ASP A 134 3.72 -16.20 11.86
C ASP A 134 4.65 -15.00 12.06
N SER A 135 5.53 -15.16 13.04
CA SER A 135 6.60 -14.22 13.35
C SER A 135 7.65 -14.20 12.24
N VAL A 136 7.95 -13.01 11.72
CA VAL A 136 9.10 -12.81 10.83
C VAL A 136 10.36 -12.67 11.69
N PRO A 137 11.38 -13.53 11.53
CA PRO A 137 12.53 -13.58 12.43
C PRO A 137 13.57 -12.49 12.10
N TYR A 138 13.15 -11.23 12.01
CA TYR A 138 14.01 -10.13 11.57
C TYR A 138 15.27 -9.94 12.42
N ARG A 139 15.24 -10.23 13.72
CA ARG A 139 16.47 -10.18 14.53
C ARG A 139 17.54 -11.17 14.07
N ARG A 140 17.11 -12.31 13.52
CA ARG A 140 18.02 -13.30 12.91
C ARG A 140 18.46 -12.85 11.53
N LEU A 141 17.55 -12.27 10.74
CA LEU A 141 17.84 -11.82 9.37
C LEU A 141 18.73 -10.57 9.32
N LEU A 142 18.53 -9.64 10.25
CA LEU A 142 19.26 -8.37 10.35
C LEU A 142 20.42 -8.44 11.36
N SER A 143 20.88 -9.63 11.75
CA SER A 143 21.75 -9.81 12.93
C SER A 143 23.03 -8.98 12.94
N GLY A 144 23.55 -8.67 14.14
CA GLY A 144 24.90 -8.15 14.34
C GLY A 144 24.95 -6.65 14.63
N GLN A 145 26.14 -6.06 14.47
CA GLN A 145 26.42 -4.65 14.74
C GLN A 145 25.62 -3.72 13.81
N GLY A 146 25.27 -4.20 12.61
CA GLY A 146 24.50 -3.44 11.64
C GLY A 146 23.08 -3.11 12.09
N LEU A 147 22.36 -4.04 12.75
CA LEU A 147 21.04 -3.75 13.32
C LEU A 147 21.13 -2.76 14.47
N ASP A 148 22.10 -2.91 15.38
CA ASP A 148 22.29 -1.96 16.49
C ASP A 148 22.52 -0.55 15.93
N ARG A 149 23.38 -0.43 14.91
CA ARG A 149 23.63 0.85 14.22
C ARG A 149 22.39 1.39 13.50
N ALA A 150 21.57 0.54 12.87
CA ALA A 150 20.32 0.95 12.25
C ALA A 150 19.34 1.50 13.31
N LEU A 151 19.19 0.81 14.44
CA LEU A 151 18.33 1.21 15.56
C LEU A 151 18.79 2.51 16.24
N ASP A 152 20.10 2.75 16.32
CA ASP A 152 20.66 4.01 16.82
C ASP A 152 20.37 5.17 15.86
N ASN A 153 20.54 4.94 14.55
CA ASN A 153 20.29 5.97 13.54
C ASN A 153 18.80 6.33 13.39
N MET A 154 17.89 5.46 13.83
CA MET A 154 16.44 5.71 13.79
C MET A 154 16.00 6.96 14.55
N GLU A 155 16.82 7.51 15.46
CA GLU A 155 16.57 8.81 16.09
C GLU A 155 16.55 9.97 15.08
N SER A 156 17.33 9.85 14.01
CA SER A 156 17.45 10.89 13.01
C SER A 156 16.30 10.85 12.00
N SER A 157 15.62 11.98 11.83
CA SER A 157 14.60 12.14 10.78
C SER A 157 15.21 11.96 9.38
N ASP A 158 16.43 12.41 9.14
CA ASP A 158 17.13 12.22 7.87
C ASP A 158 17.33 10.74 7.55
N PHE A 159 17.64 9.92 8.56
CA PHE A 159 17.70 8.48 8.39
C PHE A 159 16.32 7.96 8.02
N ARG A 160 15.28 8.27 8.82
CA ARG A 160 13.92 7.77 8.58
C ARG A 160 13.38 8.14 7.19
N GLN A 161 13.70 9.33 6.70
CA GLN A 161 13.33 9.80 5.36
C GLN A 161 14.17 9.20 4.22
N ALA A 162 15.28 8.53 4.53
CA ALA A 162 16.12 7.83 3.53
C ALA A 162 15.71 6.36 3.32
N TRP A 163 14.72 5.87 4.06
CA TRP A 163 14.23 4.48 4.04
C TRP A 163 12.74 4.41 3.73
N SER A 164 12.30 3.25 3.24
CA SER A 164 10.87 2.98 3.04
C SER A 164 10.13 2.93 4.37
N ALA A 165 8.85 3.29 4.34
CA ALA A 165 7.96 3.18 5.50
C ALA A 165 7.94 1.76 6.10
N GLU A 166 8.05 0.71 5.28
CA GLU A 166 8.16 -0.68 5.76
C GLU A 166 9.44 -0.93 6.57
N SER A 167 10.58 -0.45 6.08
CA SER A 167 11.86 -0.58 6.78
C SER A 167 11.81 0.11 8.13
N ILE A 168 11.19 1.30 8.17
CA ILE A 168 10.98 2.06 9.38
C ILE A 168 10.01 1.37 10.34
N ALA A 169 8.93 0.77 9.84
CA ALA A 169 8.01 -0.04 10.65
C ALA A 169 8.73 -1.22 11.33
N VAL A 170 9.55 -1.96 10.58
CA VAL A 170 10.33 -3.09 11.13
C VAL A 170 11.30 -2.61 12.21
N LEU A 171 12.10 -1.58 11.93
CA LEU A 171 13.05 -1.06 12.90
C LEU A 171 12.36 -0.50 14.15
N ALA A 172 11.24 0.23 13.98
CA ALA A 172 10.44 0.73 15.10
C ALA A 172 9.86 -0.40 15.95
N ALA A 173 9.33 -1.45 15.31
CA ALA A 173 8.83 -2.65 15.99
C ALA A 173 9.94 -3.33 16.82
N LEU A 174 11.09 -3.60 16.19
CA LEU A 174 12.23 -4.23 16.85
C LEU A 174 12.77 -3.38 18.00
N ARG A 175 12.76 -2.05 17.87
CA ARG A 175 13.20 -1.12 18.90
C ARG A 175 12.34 -1.19 20.16
N VAL A 176 11.02 -1.26 20.02
CA VAL A 176 10.09 -1.35 21.17
C VAL A 176 9.94 -2.78 21.71
N GLY A 177 10.60 -3.75 21.08
CA GLY A 177 10.52 -5.16 21.44
C GLY A 177 9.26 -5.87 20.93
N ALA A 178 8.56 -5.27 19.97
CA ALA A 178 7.40 -5.87 19.34
C ALA A 178 7.79 -7.05 18.43
N GLU A 179 6.89 -8.02 18.34
CA GLU A 179 6.94 -9.06 17.33
C GLU A 179 6.45 -8.50 15.98
N VAL A 180 7.12 -8.83 14.88
CA VAL A 180 6.60 -8.50 13.53
C VAL A 180 5.95 -9.75 12.96
N ARG A 181 4.65 -9.68 12.66
CA ARG A 181 3.87 -10.79 12.09
C ARG A 181 3.43 -10.49 10.67
N LEU A 182 3.28 -11.56 9.89
CA LEU A 182 2.74 -11.47 8.54
C LEU A 182 1.21 -11.34 8.56
N GLY A 183 0.67 -10.26 8.02
CA GLY A 183 -0.78 -10.05 7.94
C GLY A 183 -1.45 -10.71 6.73
N ASP A 184 -0.77 -10.73 5.58
CA ASP A 184 -1.22 -11.45 4.39
C ASP A 184 0.02 -11.96 3.66
N ARG A 185 -0.09 -13.15 3.07
CA ARG A 185 1.05 -13.77 2.40
C ARG A 185 1.50 -12.85 1.27
N LEU A 186 2.81 -12.83 1.01
CA LEU A 186 3.44 -12.15 -0.12
C LEU A 186 2.52 -12.15 -1.34
N HIS A 187 2.41 -11.04 -2.08
CA HIS A 187 1.55 -10.92 -3.27
C HIS A 187 1.55 -12.17 -4.16
N VAL A 188 2.70 -12.87 -4.25
CA VAL A 188 2.87 -14.22 -4.80
C VAL A 188 1.70 -15.16 -4.49
N THR A 189 1.33 -15.36 -3.22
CA THR A 189 0.27 -16.32 -2.87
C THR A 189 -1.11 -15.83 -3.25
N SER A 190 -1.38 -14.53 -3.15
CA SER A 190 -2.65 -13.98 -3.63
C SER A 190 -2.79 -14.21 -5.14
N PHE A 191 -1.70 -14.09 -5.90
CA PHE A 191 -1.66 -14.50 -7.30
C PHE A 191 -1.74 -16.02 -7.50
N ASP A 192 -1.11 -16.83 -6.67
CA ASP A 192 -1.23 -18.30 -6.75
C ASP A 192 -2.67 -18.74 -6.51
N ARG A 193 -3.39 -18.11 -5.56
CA ARG A 193 -4.83 -18.35 -5.34
C ARG A 193 -5.64 -17.95 -6.57
N LEU A 194 -5.34 -16.80 -7.17
CA LEU A 194 -5.98 -16.34 -8.41
C LEU A 194 -5.75 -17.35 -9.55
N ILE A 195 -4.52 -17.85 -9.71
CA ILE A 195 -4.19 -18.82 -10.75
C ILE A 195 -4.85 -20.18 -10.49
N ALA A 196 -4.85 -20.64 -9.24
CA ALA A 196 -5.37 -21.96 -8.87
C ALA A 196 -6.90 -22.05 -8.96
N ARG A 197 -7.61 -20.95 -8.68
CA ARG A 197 -9.09 -20.95 -8.60
C ARG A 197 -9.78 -20.74 -9.94
N HIS A 198 -9.10 -20.13 -10.89
CA HIS A 198 -9.68 -19.82 -12.18
C HIS A 198 -9.17 -20.80 -13.25
N GLY A 199 -10.10 -21.32 -14.05
CA GLY A 199 -9.74 -21.98 -15.30
C GLY A 199 -9.08 -20.99 -16.25
N LEU A 200 -8.25 -21.47 -17.18
CA LEU A 200 -7.48 -20.61 -18.08
C LEU A 200 -8.35 -19.58 -18.84
N ASP A 201 -9.50 -20.00 -19.37
CA ASP A 201 -10.39 -19.10 -20.10
C ASP A 201 -11.05 -18.06 -19.19
N GLU A 202 -11.48 -18.45 -18.00
CA GLU A 202 -12.06 -17.53 -17.01
C GLU A 202 -11.04 -16.48 -16.58
N LEU A 203 -9.81 -16.91 -16.27
CA LEU A 203 -8.73 -16.00 -15.90
C LEU A 203 -8.40 -15.01 -17.03
N ARG A 204 -8.38 -15.47 -18.29
CA ARG A 204 -8.18 -14.58 -19.45
C ARG A 204 -9.25 -13.49 -19.51
N HIS A 205 -10.52 -13.86 -19.37
CA HIS A 205 -11.62 -12.89 -19.39
C HIS A 205 -11.48 -11.88 -18.24
N ALA A 206 -11.19 -12.34 -17.02
CA ALA A 206 -10.98 -11.47 -15.88
C ALA A 206 -9.81 -10.48 -16.09
N LEU A 207 -8.70 -10.93 -16.68
CA LEU A 207 -7.56 -10.07 -17.01
C LEU A 207 -7.88 -9.05 -18.12
N ILE A 208 -8.71 -9.43 -19.10
CA ILE A 208 -9.19 -8.51 -20.14
C ILE A 208 -10.09 -7.44 -19.52
N ASP A 209 -11.08 -7.83 -18.72
CA ASP A 209 -11.99 -6.89 -18.04
C ASP A 209 -11.22 -5.94 -17.11
N ALA A 210 -10.20 -6.46 -16.41
CA ALA A 210 -9.31 -5.64 -15.60
C ALA A 210 -8.52 -4.64 -16.46
N THR A 211 -7.98 -5.09 -17.60
CA THR A 211 -7.25 -4.22 -18.54
C THR A 211 -8.15 -3.11 -19.07
N GLU A 212 -9.39 -3.41 -19.45
CA GLU A 212 -10.37 -2.40 -19.91
C GLU A 212 -10.70 -1.40 -18.80
N SER A 213 -10.90 -1.87 -17.56
CA SER A 213 -11.17 -0.98 -16.43
C SER A 213 -10.02 0.01 -16.18
N LEU A 214 -8.77 -0.45 -16.28
CA LEU A 214 -7.58 0.41 -16.16
C LEU A 214 -7.48 1.39 -17.34
N ALA A 215 -7.77 0.93 -18.55
CA ALA A 215 -7.74 1.74 -19.75
C ALA A 215 -8.79 2.87 -19.69
N THR A 216 -10.04 2.56 -19.31
CA THR A 216 -11.09 3.56 -19.11
C THR A 216 -10.68 4.62 -18.10
N TRP A 217 -10.07 4.23 -16.98
CA TRP A 217 -9.58 5.20 -15.98
C TRP A 217 -8.49 6.13 -16.55
N LEU A 218 -7.56 5.59 -17.34
CA LEU A 218 -6.52 6.39 -18.00
C LEU A 218 -7.12 7.39 -18.99
N GLU A 219 -8.08 6.95 -19.79
CA GLU A 219 -8.81 7.77 -20.77
C GLU A 219 -9.59 8.89 -20.07
N GLU A 220 -10.32 8.58 -18.99
CA GLU A 220 -11.04 9.58 -18.17
C GLU A 220 -10.08 10.61 -17.57
N ARG A 221 -8.93 10.16 -17.05
CA ARG A 221 -7.91 11.05 -16.49
C ARG A 221 -7.27 11.92 -17.57
N GLN A 222 -7.04 11.37 -18.77
CA GLN A 222 -6.53 12.11 -19.91
C GLN A 222 -7.53 13.17 -20.38
N ALA A 223 -8.83 12.83 -20.41
CA ALA A 223 -9.89 13.76 -20.73
C ALA A 223 -10.02 14.89 -19.68
N ALA A 224 -9.82 14.57 -18.39
CA ALA A 224 -9.89 15.54 -17.30
C ALA A 224 -8.67 16.49 -17.22
N GLY A 225 -7.47 16.02 -17.58
CA GLY A 225 -6.21 16.78 -17.48
C GLY A 225 -6.03 17.88 -18.53
N GLY A 226 -6.89 17.94 -19.55
CA GLY A 226 -6.73 18.82 -20.70
C GLY A 226 -5.47 18.51 -21.52
N ALA A 227 -5.18 19.31 -22.55
CA ALA A 227 -4.03 19.08 -23.45
C ALA A 227 -2.64 19.28 -22.80
N SER A 228 -2.56 19.62 -21.50
CA SER A 228 -1.32 20.08 -20.88
C SER A 228 -0.55 19.01 -20.09
N VAL A 229 -1.17 17.92 -19.66
CA VAL A 229 -0.50 16.88 -18.86
C VAL A 229 -0.74 15.52 -19.49
N ALA A 230 0.32 14.95 -20.08
CA ALA A 230 0.26 13.61 -20.63
C ALA A 230 0.13 12.59 -19.49
N VAL A 231 -0.99 11.86 -19.47
CA VAL A 231 -1.21 10.71 -18.59
C VAL A 231 -0.35 9.55 -19.08
N THR A 232 0.27 8.84 -18.15
CA THR A 232 1.16 7.72 -18.39
C THR A 232 0.74 6.51 -17.55
N LEU A 233 1.27 5.33 -17.86
CA LEU A 233 1.03 4.14 -17.02
C LEU A 233 1.60 4.26 -15.61
N GLN A 234 2.57 5.16 -15.39
CA GLN A 234 3.09 5.42 -14.04
C GLN A 234 2.10 6.18 -13.17
N ASP A 235 1.08 6.78 -13.78
CA ASP A 235 -0.01 7.43 -13.05
C ASP A 235 -1.01 6.41 -12.51
N LEU A 236 -0.98 5.15 -12.96
CA LEU A 236 -1.80 4.08 -12.38
C LEU A 236 -1.42 3.90 -10.91
N PRO A 237 -2.38 4.00 -9.98
CA PRO A 237 -2.14 3.64 -8.59
C PRO A 237 -1.68 2.18 -8.50
N GLN A 238 -0.63 1.92 -7.72
CA GLN A 238 -0.05 0.57 -7.58
C GLN A 238 -1.11 -0.49 -7.24
N ASN A 239 -2.04 -0.13 -6.36
CA ASN A 239 -3.06 -1.03 -5.82
C ASN A 239 -4.39 -0.95 -6.60
N MET A 240 -4.39 -0.36 -7.81
CA MET A 240 -5.59 -0.20 -8.61
C MET A 240 -6.19 -1.53 -9.08
N ILE A 241 -5.38 -2.59 -9.20
CA ILE A 241 -5.87 -3.92 -9.56
C ILE A 241 -6.47 -4.67 -8.36
N CYS A 242 -6.17 -4.27 -7.12
CA CYS A 242 -6.62 -5.01 -5.95
C CYS A 242 -8.16 -5.14 -5.92
N PRO A 243 -8.97 -4.09 -6.13
CA PRO A 243 -10.43 -4.22 -6.16
C PRO A 243 -10.97 -5.12 -7.28
N LEU A 244 -10.18 -5.39 -8.33
CA LEU A 244 -10.59 -6.19 -9.48
C LEU A 244 -10.50 -7.69 -9.22
N PHE A 245 -9.72 -8.10 -8.20
CA PHE A 245 -9.54 -9.49 -7.82
C PHE A 245 -9.72 -9.64 -6.31
N LYS A 246 -10.72 -10.41 -5.88
CA LYS A 246 -11.02 -10.61 -4.46
C LYS A 246 -9.81 -11.14 -3.67
N GLU A 247 -8.97 -11.96 -4.31
CA GLU A 247 -7.73 -12.54 -3.76
C GLU A 247 -6.72 -11.46 -3.36
N LEU A 248 -6.70 -10.33 -4.08
CA LEU A 248 -5.82 -9.18 -3.85
C LEU A 248 -6.46 -8.09 -2.97
N SER A 249 -7.75 -8.20 -2.66
CA SER A 249 -8.51 -7.20 -1.90
C SER A 249 -9.25 -7.81 -0.73
N SER A 250 -10.50 -8.20 -0.88
CA SER A 250 -11.34 -8.58 0.26
C SER A 250 -10.79 -9.76 1.05
N GLU A 251 -10.23 -10.77 0.40
CA GLU A 251 -9.65 -11.93 1.10
C GLU A 251 -8.41 -11.55 1.92
N ARG A 252 -7.55 -10.70 1.35
CA ARG A 252 -6.42 -10.10 2.05
C ARG A 252 -6.91 -9.33 3.28
N HIS A 253 -7.93 -8.49 3.15
CA HIS A 253 -8.46 -7.73 4.29
C HIS A 253 -8.99 -8.63 5.40
N LEU A 254 -9.63 -9.75 5.04
CA LEU A 254 -10.11 -10.74 5.99
C LEU A 254 -8.96 -11.42 6.74
N LEU A 255 -7.90 -11.83 6.04
CA LEU A 255 -6.70 -12.42 6.66
C LEU A 255 -6.04 -11.44 7.64
N MET A 256 -5.83 -10.20 7.20
CA MET A 256 -5.23 -9.17 8.05
C MET A 256 -6.08 -8.88 9.29
N ALA A 257 -7.39 -8.69 9.12
CA ALA A 257 -8.30 -8.46 10.24
C ALA A 257 -8.31 -9.65 11.21
N HIS A 258 -8.21 -10.89 10.70
CA HIS A 258 -8.12 -12.09 11.52
C HIS A 258 -6.85 -12.10 12.38
N PHE A 259 -5.67 -11.92 11.80
CA PHE A 259 -4.42 -11.96 12.58
C PHE A 259 -4.31 -10.80 13.58
N VAL A 260 -4.89 -9.65 13.27
CA VAL A 260 -5.00 -8.54 14.24
C VAL A 260 -5.90 -8.93 15.42
N ARG A 261 -7.03 -9.60 15.17
CA ARG A 261 -7.90 -10.10 16.25
C ARG A 261 -7.20 -11.15 17.11
N LEU A 262 -6.48 -12.09 16.50
CA LEU A 262 -5.69 -13.08 17.25
C LEU A 262 -4.65 -12.42 18.17
N ALA A 263 -3.90 -11.43 17.67
CA ALA A 263 -2.93 -10.70 18.49
C ALA A 263 -3.60 -9.91 19.63
N VAL A 264 -4.79 -9.34 19.40
CA VAL A 264 -5.60 -8.68 20.45
C VAL A 264 -6.07 -9.69 21.51
N GLU A 265 -6.52 -10.88 21.10
CA GLU A 265 -6.95 -11.97 21.98
C GLU A 265 -5.79 -12.51 22.83
N GLU A 266 -4.57 -12.54 22.29
CA GLU A 266 -3.33 -12.80 23.02
C GLU A 266 -2.96 -11.68 24.02
N GLY A 267 -3.69 -10.56 24.01
CA GLY A 267 -3.56 -9.47 24.96
C GLY A 267 -2.60 -8.37 24.53
N HIS A 268 -2.27 -8.27 23.24
CA HIS A 268 -1.38 -7.25 22.73
C HIS A 268 -2.13 -5.98 22.30
N ASN A 269 -1.48 -4.82 22.46
CA ASN A 269 -1.75 -3.68 21.59
C ASN A 269 -1.12 -3.97 20.22
N VAL A 270 -1.81 -3.58 19.14
CA VAL A 270 -1.42 -3.98 17.79
C VAL A 270 -1.21 -2.75 16.91
N ALA A 271 -0.07 -2.69 16.24
CA ALA A 271 0.13 -1.81 15.10
C ALA A 271 -0.10 -2.60 13.81
N VAL A 272 -0.74 -2.01 12.81
CA VAL A 272 -0.98 -2.62 11.50
C VAL A 272 -0.39 -1.70 10.44
N VAL A 273 0.50 -2.21 9.60
CA VAL A 273 1.15 -1.42 8.54
C VAL A 273 0.74 -1.97 7.19
N ILE A 274 -0.05 -1.20 6.46
CA ILE A 274 -0.80 -1.59 5.25
C ILE A 274 -0.81 -0.49 4.19
N GLY A 275 -1.13 -0.82 2.95
CA GLY A 275 -1.50 0.14 1.92
C GLY A 275 -2.63 1.06 2.40
N ALA A 276 -2.52 2.35 2.14
CA ALA A 276 -3.44 3.33 2.71
C ALA A 276 -4.91 3.10 2.31
N GLU A 277 -5.15 2.58 1.11
CA GLU A 277 -6.46 2.17 0.60
C GLU A 277 -7.07 0.97 1.35
N HIS A 278 -6.26 0.18 2.06
CA HIS A 278 -6.71 -0.97 2.81
C HIS A 278 -7.16 -0.63 4.24
N ILE A 279 -6.84 0.56 4.76
CA ILE A 279 -7.21 0.98 6.13
C ILE A 279 -8.72 0.93 6.36
N GLY A 280 -9.49 1.50 5.44
CA GLY A 280 -10.96 1.54 5.55
C GLY A 280 -11.54 0.13 5.68
N PRO A 281 -11.37 -0.71 4.64
CA PRO A 281 -11.87 -2.09 4.63
C PRO A 281 -11.42 -2.93 5.83
N VAL A 282 -10.13 -2.92 6.18
CA VAL A 282 -9.61 -3.72 7.30
C VAL A 282 -10.20 -3.25 8.63
N ALA A 283 -10.25 -1.94 8.87
CA ALA A 283 -10.83 -1.41 10.09
C ALA A 283 -12.34 -1.69 10.20
N ASP A 284 -13.07 -1.67 9.09
CA ASP A 284 -14.50 -1.99 9.09
C ASP A 284 -14.72 -3.47 9.42
N LEU A 285 -13.89 -4.38 8.89
CA LEU A 285 -13.89 -5.81 9.28
C LEU A 285 -13.54 -6.03 10.75
N LEU A 286 -12.62 -5.23 11.31
CA LEU A 286 -12.25 -5.29 12.72
C LEU A 286 -13.39 -4.83 13.66
N LEU A 287 -14.24 -3.90 13.21
CA LEU A 287 -15.34 -3.35 13.99
C LEU A 287 -16.65 -4.15 13.86
N GLN A 288 -16.72 -5.13 12.96
CA GLN A 288 -17.90 -6.01 12.84
C GLN A 288 -18.12 -6.84 14.11
N ASP A 289 -19.38 -6.90 14.53
CA ASP A 289 -19.88 -7.70 15.66
C ASP A 289 -21.20 -8.41 15.28
N PRO A 290 -21.26 -9.77 15.25
CA PRO A 290 -20.14 -10.67 15.52
C PRO A 290 -19.05 -10.53 14.44
N PRO A 291 -17.79 -10.88 14.77
CA PRO A 291 -16.75 -10.98 13.75
C PRO A 291 -17.25 -11.88 12.63
N GLN A 292 -17.04 -11.47 11.38
CA GLN A 292 -17.32 -12.36 10.25
C GLN A 292 -16.55 -13.67 10.49
N GLN A 293 -17.27 -14.77 10.67
CA GLN A 293 -16.67 -16.10 10.72
C GLN A 293 -16.20 -16.43 9.31
N VAL A 294 -15.01 -15.94 9.00
CA VAL A 294 -14.31 -16.32 7.80
C VAL A 294 -13.73 -17.69 8.08
N HIS A 295 -13.93 -18.62 7.16
CA HIS A 295 -13.11 -19.81 7.11
C HIS A 295 -11.69 -19.39 6.68
N VAL A 296 -10.97 -18.69 7.55
CA VAL A 296 -9.58 -18.28 7.32
C VAL A 296 -8.75 -19.50 7.00
N GLN A 297 -9.08 -20.64 7.61
CA GLN A 297 -8.48 -21.92 7.27
C GLN A 297 -8.66 -22.30 5.80
N GLU A 298 -9.79 -21.99 5.15
CA GLU A 298 -9.98 -22.21 3.70
C GLU A 298 -9.18 -21.22 2.85
N LEU A 299 -8.96 -19.99 3.34
CA LEU A 299 -8.10 -19.01 2.66
C LEU A 299 -6.60 -19.35 2.81
N LEU A 300 -6.23 -19.95 3.93
CA LEU A 300 -4.87 -20.40 4.25
C LEU A 300 -4.56 -21.78 3.66
N GLN A 301 -5.57 -22.64 3.52
CA GLN A 301 -5.43 -23.91 2.82
C GLN A 301 -5.15 -23.58 1.35
N GLU A 302 -3.90 -23.82 0.97
CA GLU A 302 -3.40 -23.63 -0.38
C GLU A 302 -4.32 -24.31 -1.40
N GLY A 303 -4.50 -23.68 -2.56
CA GLY A 303 -5.28 -24.26 -3.65
C GLY A 303 -4.80 -25.68 -3.88
N ALA A 304 -5.68 -26.66 -3.66
CA ALA A 304 -5.37 -28.06 -3.88
C ALA A 304 -4.69 -28.20 -5.25
N ALA A 305 -3.63 -29.03 -5.33
CA ALA A 305 -2.90 -29.23 -6.56
C ALA A 305 -3.89 -29.43 -7.73
N SER A 306 -3.87 -28.48 -8.68
CA SER A 306 -4.76 -28.54 -9.82
C SER A 306 -4.50 -29.83 -10.60
N GLU A 307 -5.56 -30.56 -10.93
CA GLU A 307 -5.45 -31.71 -11.85
C GLU A 307 -5.22 -31.26 -13.31
N GLU A 308 -5.15 -29.95 -13.56
CA GLU A 308 -4.88 -29.40 -14.89
C GLU A 308 -3.48 -29.78 -15.41
N PRO A 309 -3.33 -29.95 -16.74
CA PRO A 309 -2.01 -30.10 -17.34
C PRO A 309 -1.09 -28.93 -16.97
N TRP A 310 0.17 -29.21 -16.65
CA TRP A 310 1.14 -28.19 -16.25
C TRP A 310 1.27 -27.03 -17.27
N GLN A 311 1.01 -27.28 -18.56
CA GLN A 311 1.01 -26.25 -19.58
C GLN A 311 -0.11 -25.23 -19.39
N ALA A 312 -1.30 -25.65 -18.94
CA ALA A 312 -2.42 -24.76 -18.69
C ALA A 312 -2.13 -23.85 -17.48
N GLU A 313 -1.60 -24.42 -16.41
CA GLU A 313 -1.10 -23.66 -15.24
C GLU A 313 -0.01 -22.66 -15.63
N LEU A 314 0.97 -23.09 -16.44
CA LEU A 314 2.05 -22.21 -16.90
C LEU A 314 1.54 -21.11 -17.84
N GLU A 315 0.51 -21.39 -18.65
CA GLU A 315 -0.12 -20.38 -19.49
C GLU A 315 -0.90 -19.35 -18.66
N LYS A 316 -1.60 -19.78 -17.60
CA LYS A 316 -2.23 -18.86 -16.63
C LYS A 316 -1.19 -17.92 -16.01
N ARG A 317 -0.06 -18.47 -15.55
CA ARG A 317 1.07 -17.68 -15.03
C ARG A 317 1.64 -16.70 -16.06
N ALA A 318 1.77 -17.13 -17.32
CA ALA A 318 2.22 -16.24 -18.40
C ALA A 318 1.21 -15.11 -18.67
N ALA A 319 -0.09 -15.38 -18.63
CA ALA A 319 -1.12 -14.36 -18.80
C ALA A 319 -1.07 -13.32 -17.66
N VAL A 320 -1.02 -13.76 -16.40
CA VAL A 320 -0.90 -12.85 -15.24
C VAL A 320 0.41 -12.07 -15.30
N SER A 321 1.53 -12.73 -15.62
CA SER A 321 2.85 -12.09 -15.77
C SER A 321 2.84 -10.98 -16.82
N ALA A 322 2.24 -11.24 -17.99
CA ALA A 322 2.08 -10.23 -19.03
C ALA A 322 1.21 -9.05 -18.57
N PHE A 323 0.13 -9.31 -17.83
CA PHE A 323 -0.75 -8.28 -17.28
C PHE A 323 -0.01 -7.40 -16.27
N LEU A 324 0.70 -8.00 -15.31
CA LEU A 324 1.50 -7.26 -14.31
C LEU A 324 2.61 -6.43 -14.97
N SER A 325 3.34 -7.01 -15.91
CA SER A 325 4.37 -6.28 -16.66
C SER A 325 3.80 -5.13 -17.50
N SER A 326 2.57 -5.25 -18.01
CA SER A 326 1.94 -4.22 -18.84
C SER A 326 1.40 -3.06 -18.00
N THR A 327 0.93 -3.35 -16.79
CA THR A 327 0.36 -2.34 -15.86
C THR A 327 1.41 -1.70 -14.97
N CYS A 328 2.59 -2.32 -14.80
CA CYS A 328 3.64 -1.91 -13.88
C CYS A 328 3.18 -1.81 -12.40
N THR A 329 2.07 -2.47 -12.05
CA THR A 329 1.48 -2.43 -10.71
C THR A 329 2.25 -3.32 -9.72
N PHE A 330 2.70 -4.49 -10.18
CA PHE A 330 3.53 -5.41 -9.41
C PHE A 330 4.64 -6.00 -10.27
N PRO A 331 5.77 -6.45 -9.67
CA PRO A 331 6.78 -7.21 -10.39
C PRO A 331 6.18 -8.48 -11.00
N SER A 332 6.41 -8.70 -12.30
CA SER A 332 5.90 -9.87 -13.02
C SER A 332 6.55 -11.19 -12.55
N GLU A 333 7.73 -11.09 -11.94
CA GLU A 333 8.50 -12.19 -11.37
C GLU A 333 7.80 -12.85 -10.18
N LEU A 334 6.83 -12.16 -9.57
CA LEU A 334 6.02 -12.72 -8.47
C LEU A 334 5.18 -13.91 -8.92
N VAL A 335 4.85 -14.01 -10.20
CA VAL A 335 3.96 -15.06 -10.72
C VAL A 335 4.64 -16.00 -11.72
N LEU A 336 5.69 -15.51 -12.37
CA LEU A 336 6.44 -16.24 -13.38
C LEU A 336 7.94 -15.92 -13.25
N PRO A 337 8.79 -16.89 -12.89
CA PRO A 337 10.24 -16.71 -12.82
C PRO A 337 10.84 -16.27 -14.16
N SER A 338 12.08 -15.77 -14.11
CA SER A 338 12.85 -15.52 -15.33
C SER A 338 13.04 -16.79 -16.15
N LYS A 339 13.24 -16.65 -17.47
CA LYS A 339 13.41 -17.80 -18.38
C LYS A 339 14.54 -18.73 -17.94
N GLU A 340 15.61 -18.16 -17.38
CA GLU A 340 16.80 -18.86 -16.91
C GLU A 340 16.53 -19.73 -15.68
N GLN A 341 15.47 -19.41 -14.91
CA GLN A 341 15.03 -20.17 -13.75
C GLN A 341 14.00 -21.26 -14.11
N LEU A 342 13.48 -21.26 -15.35
CA LEU A 342 12.53 -22.25 -15.82
C LEU A 342 13.26 -23.47 -16.40
N LEU A 343 12.61 -24.63 -16.31
CA LEU A 343 13.02 -25.80 -17.08
C LEU A 343 12.98 -25.48 -18.59
N PRO A 344 13.87 -26.05 -19.43
CA PRO A 344 13.96 -25.70 -20.85
C PRO A 344 12.62 -25.77 -21.58
N GLU A 345 11.85 -26.85 -21.39
CA GLU A 345 10.54 -27.04 -22.02
C GLU A 345 9.50 -25.99 -21.59
N ALA A 346 9.52 -25.62 -20.30
CA ALA A 346 8.67 -24.56 -19.76
C ALA A 346 9.07 -23.18 -20.31
N GLY A 347 10.38 -22.91 -20.39
CA GLY A 347 10.91 -21.67 -20.95
C GLY A 347 10.57 -21.50 -22.42
N ASP A 348 10.61 -22.57 -23.21
CA ASP A 348 10.22 -22.56 -24.63
C ASP A 348 8.72 -22.36 -24.80
N PHE A 349 7.90 -22.98 -23.95
CA PHE A 349 6.46 -22.77 -23.92
C PHE A 349 6.11 -21.31 -23.59
N VAL A 350 6.68 -20.75 -22.51
CA VAL A 350 6.48 -19.36 -22.09
C VAL A 350 6.89 -18.39 -23.20
N ALA A 351 8.05 -18.61 -23.83
CA ALA A 351 8.53 -17.77 -24.92
C ALA A 351 7.55 -17.69 -26.11
N LYS A 352 6.73 -18.74 -26.31
CA LYS A 352 5.71 -18.79 -27.35
C LYS A 352 4.40 -18.07 -26.96
N VAL A 353 3.97 -18.16 -25.70
CA VAL A 353 2.65 -17.66 -25.27
C VAL A 353 2.71 -16.24 -24.69
N LEU A 354 3.74 -15.90 -23.92
CA LEU A 354 3.86 -14.62 -23.21
C LEU A 354 3.77 -13.40 -24.15
N PRO A 355 4.41 -13.37 -25.34
CA PRO A 355 4.33 -12.23 -26.24
C PRO A 355 2.91 -11.91 -26.72
N LYS A 356 2.02 -12.92 -26.79
CA LYS A 356 0.63 -12.72 -27.24
C LYS A 356 -0.15 -11.90 -26.22
N TYR A 357 -0.12 -12.32 -24.95
CA TYR A 357 -0.77 -11.59 -23.86
C TYR A 357 -0.16 -10.21 -23.67
N ARG A 358 1.18 -10.11 -23.72
CA ARG A 358 1.86 -8.81 -23.57
C ARG A 358 1.45 -7.83 -24.66
N THR A 359 1.41 -8.28 -25.92
CA THR A 359 0.95 -7.44 -27.03
C THR A 359 -0.50 -6.98 -26.82
N ALA A 360 -1.39 -7.88 -26.38
CA ALA A 360 -2.79 -7.55 -26.14
C ALA A 360 -2.97 -6.51 -25.03
N PHE A 361 -2.43 -6.77 -23.82
CA PHE A 361 -2.61 -5.88 -22.68
C PHE A 361 -1.86 -4.55 -22.85
N ALA A 362 -0.58 -4.59 -23.25
CA ALA A 362 0.20 -3.37 -23.47
C ALA A 362 -0.32 -2.56 -24.67
N GLY A 363 -0.84 -3.22 -25.70
CA GLY A 363 -1.49 -2.54 -26.84
C GLY A 363 -2.68 -1.72 -26.38
N ARG A 364 -3.62 -2.34 -25.65
CA ARG A 364 -4.82 -1.66 -25.15
C ARG A 364 -4.51 -0.50 -24.21
N LEU A 365 -3.57 -0.71 -23.28
CA LEU A 365 -3.14 0.33 -22.35
C LEU A 365 -2.37 1.46 -23.05
N ALA A 366 -1.60 1.16 -24.09
CA ALA A 366 -0.92 2.17 -24.90
C ALA A 366 -1.93 3.03 -25.68
N GLU A 367 -2.99 2.43 -26.23
CA GLU A 367 -4.09 3.16 -26.88
C GLU A 367 -4.76 4.13 -25.91
N ALA A 368 -5.00 3.70 -24.67
CA ALA A 368 -5.61 4.51 -23.62
C ALA A 368 -4.79 5.76 -23.23
N VAL A 369 -3.47 5.76 -23.46
CA VAL A 369 -2.58 6.91 -23.20
C VAL A 369 -2.20 7.67 -24.48
N GLY A 370 -2.83 7.38 -25.62
CA GLY A 370 -2.61 8.09 -26.89
C GLY A 370 -1.59 7.47 -27.85
N GLY A 371 -1.25 6.19 -27.69
CA GLY A 371 -0.64 5.35 -28.74
C GLY A 371 0.90 5.39 -28.87
N ASP A 372 1.62 6.11 -28.01
CA ASP A 372 3.10 6.14 -28.08
C ASP A 372 3.75 5.03 -27.24
N GLN A 373 3.92 3.84 -27.84
CA GLN A 373 4.64 2.72 -27.21
C GLN A 373 6.14 3.02 -26.96
N GLN A 374 6.77 3.96 -27.69
CA GLN A 374 8.19 4.27 -27.53
C GLN A 374 8.46 5.12 -26.28
N ALA A 375 7.51 5.96 -25.88
CA ALA A 375 7.56 6.69 -24.61
C ALA A 375 7.45 5.77 -23.38
N LEU A 376 6.79 4.61 -23.53
CA LEU A 376 6.54 3.65 -22.45
C LEU A 376 7.82 3.00 -21.91
N SER A 377 8.78 2.69 -22.79
CA SER A 377 10.03 2.01 -22.45
C SER A 377 11.14 2.97 -22.00
N SER A 378 11.08 4.24 -22.41
CA SER A 378 12.14 5.24 -22.19
C SER A 378 11.95 6.12 -20.96
N ARG A 379 10.76 6.12 -20.33
CA ARG A 379 10.42 7.00 -19.19
C ARG A 379 10.44 6.34 -17.81
N LEU A 380 11.02 5.14 -17.66
CA LEU A 380 11.32 4.54 -16.35
C LEU A 380 12.51 5.24 -15.65
N GLY A 381 12.59 6.57 -15.72
CA GLY A 381 13.50 7.38 -14.94
C GLY A 381 13.14 7.21 -13.46
N ARG A 382 13.91 6.39 -12.75
CA ARG A 382 13.73 6.14 -11.32
C ARG A 382 13.81 7.46 -10.57
N ALA A 383 12.68 7.96 -10.06
CA ALA A 383 12.72 8.83 -8.89
C ALA A 383 13.64 8.18 -7.84
N PRO A 384 14.40 8.96 -7.04
CA PRO A 384 15.24 8.40 -5.99
C PRO A 384 14.36 7.53 -5.10
N ARG A 385 14.53 6.21 -5.21
CA ARG A 385 13.77 5.24 -4.43
C ARG A 385 14.32 5.30 -3.01
N ALA A 386 13.44 5.43 -2.03
CA ALA A 386 13.84 5.20 -0.65
C ALA A 386 14.43 3.78 -0.55
N ARG A 387 15.43 3.59 0.31
CA ARG A 387 16.04 2.27 0.51
C ARG A 387 14.99 1.35 1.14
N GLY A 388 14.72 0.20 0.53
CA GLY A 388 13.75 -0.78 1.01
C GLY A 388 14.33 -1.74 2.04
N LEU A 389 13.56 -2.78 2.37
CA LEU A 389 13.95 -3.81 3.33
C LEU A 389 15.15 -4.64 2.85
N HIS A 390 15.28 -4.86 1.53
CA HIS A 390 16.43 -5.57 0.99
C HIS A 390 17.72 -4.76 1.18
N GLU A 391 17.69 -3.45 0.92
CA GLU A 391 18.81 -2.57 1.22
C GLU A 391 19.09 -2.47 2.73
N LEU A 392 18.10 -2.73 3.59
CA LEU A 392 18.28 -2.76 5.05
C LEU A 392 19.02 -4.03 5.46
N LEU A 393 18.67 -5.17 4.88
CA LEU A 393 19.41 -6.43 5.02
C LEU A 393 20.86 -6.23 4.59
N GLU A 394 21.11 -5.67 3.41
CA GLU A 394 22.47 -5.39 2.93
C GLU A 394 23.22 -4.42 3.86
N PHE A 395 22.55 -3.37 4.34
CA PHE A 395 23.13 -2.41 5.28
C PHE A 395 23.57 -3.11 6.57
N CYS A 396 22.73 -3.97 7.14
CA CYS A 396 23.06 -4.70 8.35
C CYS A 396 24.20 -5.71 8.15
N ILE A 397 24.26 -6.37 6.98
CA ILE A 397 25.33 -7.32 6.64
C ILE A 397 26.68 -6.60 6.45
N LYS A 398 26.71 -5.47 5.74
CA LYS A 398 27.95 -4.72 5.46
C LYS A 398 28.60 -4.13 6.71
N GLU A 399 27.79 -3.88 7.73
CA GLU A 399 28.17 -3.24 8.98
C GLU A 399 28.38 -4.25 10.14
N SER A 400 28.28 -5.55 9.86
CA SER A 400 28.55 -6.65 10.79
C SER A 400 29.97 -7.19 10.63
#